data_AF-A0A1W5D7R2-F1
#
_entry.id   AF-A0A1W5D7R2-F1
#
_cell.length_a   1.000
_cell.length_b   1.000
_cell.length_c   1.000
_cell.angle_alpha   90.00
_cell.angle_beta   90.00
_cell.angle_gamma   90.00
#
_symmetry.space_group_name_H-M   'P 1'
#
loop_
_entity.id
_entity.type
_entity.pdbx_description
1 polymer ?
#
loop_
_entity_poly.entity_id
_entity_poly.type
_entity_poly.pdbx_seq_one_letter_code
_entity_poly.pdbx_strand_id
1 'polypeptide(L)'
;MSTTGSTKAGAATGDTKMREAPAIEVPTPVLTTKQLKIATPTPFTGERKKLETFLLQMTLYFRFNKALFKREQDKVMYTSYYLQGEAEAWFQPYLKDWVRHCDTNPEDADDNTIELFRSFGKFHTAINLVFGDIDEQQTTEQEIRCLKQTKSAADYTAQFKRISVSTNWDDVALVAQYYHGLKDRVKDEISRGERPDELHAMMLMAI
;
A
#
# COMPACT_ATOMS: atom_id res chain seq x y z
N MET A 1 -30.02 58.26 67.48
CA MET A 1 -29.83 56.89 68.03
C MET A 1 -30.49 55.92 67.06
N SER A 2 -29.73 54.88 66.71
CA SER A 2 -30.04 53.59 66.06
C SER A 2 -31.53 53.23 65.83
N THR A 3 -31.95 52.50 64.80
CA THR A 3 -31.40 51.21 64.35
C THR A 3 -32.02 50.75 63.01
N THR A 4 -31.25 49.90 62.33
CA THR A 4 -31.29 49.23 61.02
C THR A 4 -32.46 48.26 60.70
N GLY A 5 -32.71 48.01 59.39
CA GLY A 5 -33.03 46.69 58.82
C GLY A 5 -34.32 46.61 57.99
N SER A 6 -34.31 46.68 56.65
CA SER A 6 -33.93 45.67 55.62
C SER A 6 -34.95 44.51 55.47
N THR A 7 -35.86 44.54 54.49
CA THR A 7 -35.82 43.99 53.09
C THR A 7 -36.46 42.60 52.95
N LYS A 8 -37.55 42.47 52.16
CA LYS A 8 -37.72 41.36 51.18
C LYS A 8 -38.87 41.53 50.17
N ALA A 9 -38.51 41.25 48.92
CA ALA A 9 -39.21 40.47 47.88
C ALA A 9 -40.57 40.88 47.28
N GLY A 10 -40.61 40.79 45.95
CA GLY A 10 -41.70 40.20 45.19
C GLY A 10 -42.19 41.06 44.03
N ALA A 11 -41.88 40.68 42.79
CA ALA A 11 -42.58 41.20 41.62
C ALA A 11 -42.73 40.11 40.56
N ALA A 12 -43.97 39.94 40.11
CA ALA A 12 -44.42 38.99 39.11
C ALA A 12 -44.92 39.75 37.85
N THR A 13 -44.50 39.23 36.69
CA THR A 13 -45.26 39.02 35.43
C THR A 13 -45.88 40.18 34.63
N GLY A 14 -45.60 40.18 33.31
CA GLY A 14 -46.49 40.69 32.24
C GLY A 14 -45.81 41.54 31.15
N ASP A 15 -45.08 40.92 30.20
CA ASP A 15 -45.44 40.76 28.77
C ASP A 15 -45.37 42.01 27.87
N THR A 16 -44.40 42.04 26.95
CA THR A 16 -44.56 42.61 25.59
C THR A 16 -43.57 41.96 24.61
N LYS A 17 -44.17 41.35 23.59
CA LYS A 17 -43.63 40.55 22.49
C LYS A 17 -42.89 41.39 21.45
N MET A 18 -41.58 41.16 21.27
CA MET A 18 -40.84 41.62 20.08
C MET A 18 -40.93 40.56 18.99
N ARG A 19 -41.28 40.98 17.76
CA ARG A 19 -41.25 40.16 16.55
C ARG A 19 -39.82 40.11 16.03
N GLU A 20 -39.22 38.93 16.04
CA GLU A 20 -37.90 38.65 15.44
C GLU A 20 -38.09 38.14 14.00
N ALA A 21 -37.25 38.63 13.08
CA ALA A 21 -37.27 38.26 11.65
C ALA A 21 -36.75 36.82 11.46
N PRO A 22 -37.19 36.07 10.42
CA PRO A 22 -36.81 34.68 10.28
C PRO A 22 -35.34 34.56 9.88
N ALA A 23 -34.58 33.77 10.63
CA ALA A 23 -33.22 33.38 10.26
C ALA A 23 -33.27 32.51 8.99
N ILE A 24 -32.52 32.91 7.95
CA ILE A 24 -32.34 32.10 6.74
C ILE A 24 -31.33 31.01 7.09
N GLU A 25 -31.79 29.78 7.28
CA GLU A 25 -30.92 28.62 7.36
C GLU A 25 -30.27 28.40 5.99
N VAL A 26 -28.97 28.68 5.90
CA VAL A 26 -28.17 28.34 4.73
C VAL A 26 -28.05 26.81 4.72
N PRO A 27 -28.50 26.10 3.67
CA PRO A 27 -28.36 24.65 3.63
C PRO A 27 -26.87 24.31 3.51
N THR A 28 -26.30 23.71 4.55
CA THR A 28 -24.97 23.11 4.46
C THR A 28 -24.97 22.07 3.33
N PRO A 29 -24.07 22.15 2.34
CA PRO A 29 -23.98 21.14 1.31
C PRO A 29 -23.58 19.83 1.96
N VAL A 30 -24.51 18.88 2.02
CA VAL A 30 -24.21 17.49 2.34
C VAL A 30 -23.35 16.99 1.19
N LEU A 31 -22.03 17.03 1.37
CA LEU A 31 -21.10 16.32 0.52
C LEU A 31 -21.37 14.83 0.73
N THR A 32 -22.29 14.28 -0.04
CA THR A 32 -22.45 12.84 -0.17
C THR A 32 -21.18 12.34 -0.84
N THR A 33 -20.15 12.05 -0.05
CA THR A 33 -18.95 11.36 -0.51
C THR A 33 -19.40 10.01 -1.03
N LYS A 34 -19.57 9.90 -2.35
CA LYS A 34 -19.68 8.62 -3.03
C LYS A 34 -18.45 7.82 -2.60
N GLN A 35 -18.64 6.82 -1.74
CA GLN A 35 -17.58 5.87 -1.43
C GLN A 35 -17.06 5.33 -2.77
N LEU A 36 -15.78 5.54 -3.03
CA LEU A 36 -15.10 4.97 -4.17
C LEU A 36 -15.30 3.45 -4.07
N LYS A 37 -16.12 2.87 -4.96
CA LYS A 37 -16.23 1.42 -5.09
C LYS A 37 -14.90 0.91 -5.65
N ILE A 38 -13.94 0.70 -4.75
CA ILE A 38 -12.67 0.06 -5.07
C ILE A 38 -13.03 -1.37 -5.47
N ALA A 39 -12.54 -1.80 -6.64
CA ALA A 39 -12.74 -3.16 -7.10
C ALA A 39 -12.33 -4.14 -5.99
N THR A 40 -13.22 -5.07 -5.67
CA THR A 40 -12.92 -6.16 -4.74
C THR A 40 -11.70 -6.91 -5.24
N PRO A 41 -10.69 -7.13 -4.40
CA PRO A 41 -9.49 -7.85 -4.81
C PRO A 41 -9.82 -9.25 -5.36
N THR A 42 -9.03 -9.71 -6.31
CA THR A 42 -9.21 -11.06 -6.86
C THR A 42 -8.72 -12.10 -5.85
N PRO A 43 -9.44 -13.22 -5.66
CA PRO A 43 -8.95 -14.31 -4.82
C PRO A 43 -7.59 -14.86 -5.30
N PHE A 44 -6.76 -15.29 -4.37
CA PHE A 44 -5.44 -15.84 -4.62
C PHE A 44 -5.40 -17.34 -4.33
N THR A 45 -5.08 -18.13 -5.35
CA THR A 45 -5.12 -19.60 -5.31
C THR A 45 -3.77 -20.26 -5.01
N GLY A 46 -2.67 -19.48 -4.96
CA GLY A 46 -1.29 -19.99 -4.84
C GLY A 46 -0.42 -19.79 -6.07
N GLU A 47 -0.96 -19.24 -7.18
CA GLU A 47 -0.20 -19.00 -8.41
C GLU A 47 0.90 -17.92 -8.22
N ARG A 48 2.18 -18.33 -8.17
CA ARG A 48 3.33 -17.44 -7.88
C ARG A 48 3.32 -16.12 -8.64
N LYS A 49 3.13 -16.16 -9.97
CA LYS A 49 3.08 -14.99 -10.87
C LYS A 49 1.98 -13.96 -10.54
N LYS A 50 0.96 -14.35 -9.77
CA LYS A 50 -0.15 -13.49 -9.37
C LYS A 50 0.02 -12.93 -7.95
N LEU A 51 1.00 -13.41 -7.18
CA LEU A 51 1.16 -13.04 -5.78
C LEU A 51 1.41 -11.53 -5.62
N GLU A 52 2.33 -10.97 -6.38
CA GLU A 52 2.67 -9.53 -6.29
C GLU A 52 1.44 -8.66 -6.59
N THR A 53 0.71 -8.98 -7.66
CA THR A 53 -0.52 -8.27 -8.03
C THR A 53 -1.57 -8.36 -6.92
N PHE A 54 -1.75 -9.54 -6.33
CA PHE A 54 -2.68 -9.75 -5.22
C PHE A 54 -2.31 -8.93 -3.98
N LEU A 55 -1.04 -8.96 -3.57
CA LEU A 55 -0.55 -8.21 -2.41
C LEU A 55 -0.62 -6.70 -2.62
N LEU A 56 -0.37 -6.22 -3.84
CA LEU A 56 -0.57 -4.82 -4.21
C LEU A 56 -2.04 -4.42 -4.11
N GLN A 57 -2.96 -5.24 -4.62
CA GLN A 57 -4.41 -5.00 -4.50
C GLN A 57 -4.84 -4.91 -3.03
N MET A 58 -4.39 -5.84 -2.17
CA MET A 58 -4.64 -5.80 -0.72
C MET A 58 -4.12 -4.51 -0.10
N THR A 59 -2.88 -4.16 -0.39
CA THR A 59 -2.23 -2.95 0.15
C THR A 59 -2.99 -1.69 -0.26
N LEU A 60 -3.38 -1.57 -1.53
CA LEU A 60 -4.20 -0.45 -2.01
C LEU A 60 -5.57 -0.41 -1.33
N TYR A 61 -6.23 -1.55 -1.19
CA TYR A 61 -7.51 -1.66 -0.51
C TYR A 61 -7.43 -1.14 0.93
N PHE A 62 -6.43 -1.56 1.70
CA PHE A 62 -6.21 -1.08 3.07
C PHE A 62 -5.86 0.42 3.10
N ARG A 63 -5.11 0.92 2.12
CA ARG A 63 -4.76 2.35 2.03
C ARG A 63 -5.97 3.23 1.77
N PHE A 64 -6.94 2.77 1.00
CA PHE A 64 -8.17 3.52 0.75
C PHE A 64 -9.19 3.36 1.87
N ASN A 65 -9.19 2.21 2.55
CA ASN A 65 -10.14 1.88 3.61
C ASN A 65 -9.52 1.97 5.02
N LYS A 66 -8.54 2.85 5.24
CA LYS A 66 -7.78 2.95 6.51
C LYS A 66 -8.67 3.05 7.76
N ALA A 67 -9.83 3.70 7.66
CA ALA A 67 -10.75 3.83 8.77
C ALA A 67 -11.36 2.49 9.23
N LEU A 68 -11.45 1.51 8.33
CA LEU A 68 -11.98 0.17 8.61
C LEU A 68 -10.91 -0.78 9.18
N PHE A 69 -9.64 -0.58 8.84
CA PHE A 69 -8.52 -1.45 9.23
C PHE A 69 -7.62 -0.76 10.24
N LYS A 70 -8.08 -0.69 11.48
CA LYS A 70 -7.34 -0.03 12.58
C LYS A 70 -6.23 -0.91 13.14
N ARG A 71 -6.43 -2.24 13.14
CA ARG A 71 -5.45 -3.18 13.67
C ARG A 71 -4.79 -3.93 12.52
N GLU A 72 -3.52 -4.29 12.71
CA GLU A 72 -2.80 -5.06 11.70
C GLU A 72 -3.37 -6.48 11.54
N GLN A 73 -3.88 -7.07 12.61
CA GLN A 73 -4.47 -8.42 12.58
C GLN A 73 -5.71 -8.46 11.70
N ASP A 74 -6.51 -7.37 11.69
CA ASP A 74 -7.69 -7.25 10.83
C ASP A 74 -7.32 -7.33 9.35
N LYS A 75 -6.16 -6.79 8.97
CA LYS A 75 -5.65 -6.88 7.60
C LYS A 75 -5.28 -8.31 7.23
N VAL A 76 -4.59 -9.01 8.13
CA VAL A 76 -4.21 -10.42 7.92
C VAL A 76 -5.46 -11.30 7.80
N MET A 77 -6.44 -11.13 8.71
CA MET A 77 -7.72 -11.83 8.64
C MET A 77 -8.46 -11.52 7.34
N TYR A 78 -8.54 -10.25 6.94
CA TYR A 78 -9.22 -9.87 5.71
C TYR A 78 -8.53 -10.43 4.47
N THR A 79 -7.21 -10.38 4.39
CA THR A 79 -6.47 -11.00 3.29
C THR A 79 -6.67 -12.51 3.25
N SER A 80 -6.73 -13.17 4.41
CA SER A 80 -6.97 -14.61 4.49
C SER A 80 -8.30 -15.04 3.87
N TYR A 81 -9.33 -14.19 3.93
CA TYR A 81 -10.64 -14.44 3.31
C TYR A 81 -10.57 -14.51 1.77
N TYR A 82 -9.56 -13.90 1.16
CA TYR A 82 -9.33 -13.96 -0.29
C TYR A 82 -8.37 -15.08 -0.71
N LEU A 83 -7.84 -15.86 0.23
CA LEU A 83 -7.05 -17.04 -0.11
C LEU A 83 -8.00 -18.17 -0.53
N GLN A 84 -7.59 -18.93 -1.54
CA GLN A 84 -8.30 -20.11 -2.04
C GLN A 84 -7.27 -21.20 -2.38
N GLY A 85 -7.75 -22.44 -2.56
CA GLY A 85 -6.92 -23.53 -3.07
C GLY A 85 -5.71 -23.81 -2.19
N GLU A 86 -4.51 -23.84 -2.79
CA GLU A 86 -3.27 -24.15 -2.06
C GLU A 86 -2.90 -23.07 -1.04
N ALA A 87 -3.16 -21.80 -1.37
CA ALA A 87 -2.88 -20.70 -0.45
C ALA A 87 -3.78 -20.72 0.78
N GLU A 88 -5.06 -21.09 0.61
CA GLU A 88 -5.98 -21.32 1.73
C GLU A 88 -5.52 -22.51 2.56
N ALA A 89 -5.21 -23.64 1.94
CA ALA A 89 -4.76 -24.84 2.64
C ALA A 89 -3.51 -24.58 3.51
N TRP A 90 -2.57 -23.78 3.00
CA TRP A 90 -1.38 -23.34 3.73
C TRP A 90 -1.73 -22.48 4.96
N PHE A 91 -2.63 -21.50 4.81
CA PHE A 91 -2.89 -20.51 5.85
C PHE A 91 -3.95 -20.94 6.87
N GLN A 92 -4.85 -21.86 6.48
CA GLN A 92 -5.96 -22.34 7.29
C GLN A 92 -5.58 -22.78 8.72
N PRO A 93 -4.49 -23.54 8.98
CA PRO A 93 -4.13 -23.92 10.35
C PRO A 93 -3.88 -22.70 11.25
N TYR A 94 -3.12 -21.72 10.78
CA TYR A 94 -2.85 -20.48 11.53
C TYR A 94 -4.11 -19.65 11.74
N LEU A 95 -4.97 -19.56 10.73
CA LEU A 95 -6.23 -18.82 10.84
C LEU A 95 -7.16 -19.46 11.89
N LYS A 96 -7.27 -20.80 11.90
CA LYS A 96 -8.07 -21.53 12.89
C LYS A 96 -7.54 -21.33 14.31
N ASP A 97 -6.23 -21.40 14.46
CA ASP A 97 -5.57 -21.19 15.74
C ASP A 97 -5.76 -19.75 16.25
N TRP A 98 -5.60 -18.75 15.38
CA TRP A 98 -5.84 -17.35 15.72
C TRP A 98 -7.28 -17.09 16.15
N VAL A 99 -8.27 -17.53 15.36
CA VAL A 99 -9.70 -17.28 15.66
C VAL A 99 -10.14 -17.94 16.97
N ARG A 100 -9.51 -19.05 17.36
CA ARG A 100 -9.80 -19.71 18.63
C ARG A 100 -9.37 -18.89 19.85
N HIS A 101 -8.30 -18.11 19.71
CA HIS A 101 -7.63 -17.42 20.82
C HIS A 101 -7.78 -15.90 20.77
N CYS A 102 -8.15 -15.30 19.64
CA CYS A 102 -8.11 -13.84 19.45
C CYS A 102 -9.07 -13.05 20.35
N ASP A 103 -10.20 -13.66 20.73
CA ASP A 103 -11.22 -13.04 21.59
C ASP A 103 -10.99 -13.28 23.09
N THR A 104 -10.13 -14.24 23.44
CA THR A 104 -9.86 -14.64 24.83
C THR A 104 -8.46 -14.21 25.26
N ASN A 105 -7.43 -14.94 24.83
CA ASN A 105 -6.04 -14.63 25.07
C ASN A 105 -5.20 -14.97 23.83
N PRO A 106 -4.84 -13.99 22.98
CA PRO A 106 -4.04 -14.21 21.79
C PRO A 106 -2.67 -14.86 22.04
N GLU A 107 -2.13 -14.75 23.27
CA GLU A 107 -0.84 -15.35 23.65
C GLU A 107 -0.90 -16.88 23.82
N ASP A 108 -2.10 -17.47 23.88
CA ASP A 108 -2.28 -18.92 23.96
C ASP A 108 -2.16 -19.62 22.59
N ALA A 109 -2.12 -18.85 21.50
CA ALA A 109 -1.90 -19.36 20.15
C ALA A 109 -0.44 -19.79 19.93
N ASP A 110 -0.18 -20.58 18.89
CA ASP A 110 1.19 -20.96 18.51
C ASP A 110 2.05 -19.73 18.21
N ASP A 111 3.33 -19.77 18.58
CA ASP A 111 4.28 -18.67 18.35
C ASP A 111 4.31 -18.22 16.88
N ASN A 112 4.21 -19.15 15.92
CA ASN A 112 4.17 -18.81 14.50
C ASN A 112 2.86 -18.13 14.10
N THR A 113 1.74 -18.55 14.68
CA THR A 113 0.45 -17.88 14.51
C THR A 113 0.54 -16.45 15.04
N ILE A 114 1.05 -16.26 16.26
CA ILE A 114 1.24 -14.93 16.86
C ILE A 114 2.14 -14.06 15.97
N GLU A 115 3.24 -14.61 15.46
CA GLU A 115 4.16 -13.90 14.57
C GLU A 115 3.48 -13.45 13.27
N LEU A 116 2.71 -14.34 12.63
CA LEU A 116 2.00 -14.07 11.37
C LEU A 116 0.96 -12.96 11.53
N PHE A 117 0.22 -12.96 12.63
CA PHE A 117 -0.82 -11.97 12.90
C PHE A 117 -0.28 -10.68 13.54
N ARG A 118 0.99 -10.64 13.98
CA ARG A 118 1.58 -9.44 14.61
C ARG A 118 1.53 -8.21 13.71
N SER A 119 1.79 -8.38 12.41
CA SER A 119 1.67 -7.29 11.44
C SER A 119 1.35 -7.81 10.04
N PHE A 120 0.75 -6.96 9.19
CA PHE A 120 0.55 -7.32 7.79
C PHE A 120 1.89 -7.55 7.06
N GLY A 121 2.96 -6.88 7.49
CA GLY A 121 4.31 -7.12 6.96
C GLY A 121 4.85 -8.52 7.24
N LYS A 122 4.55 -9.11 8.41
CA LYS A 122 4.98 -10.48 8.74
C LYS A 122 4.25 -11.51 7.91
N PHE A 123 2.94 -11.34 7.74
CA PHE A 123 2.18 -12.12 6.77
C PHE A 123 2.75 -11.99 5.34
N HIS A 124 3.06 -10.76 4.91
CA HIS A 124 3.64 -10.49 3.59
C HIS A 124 4.97 -11.23 3.38
N THR A 125 5.86 -11.24 4.38
CA THR A 125 7.11 -12.01 4.31
C THR A 125 6.83 -13.51 4.20
N ALA A 126 5.94 -14.05 5.03
CA ALA A 126 5.64 -15.48 5.05
C ALA A 126 5.01 -15.98 3.74
N ILE A 127 4.03 -15.25 3.20
CA ILE A 127 3.39 -15.63 1.93
C ILE A 127 4.36 -15.53 0.74
N ASN A 128 5.28 -14.56 0.75
CA ASN A 128 6.34 -14.48 -0.26
C ASN A 128 7.38 -15.61 -0.10
N LEU A 129 7.63 -16.10 1.10
CA LEU A 129 8.53 -17.24 1.28
C LEU A 129 7.95 -18.53 0.67
N VAL A 130 6.64 -18.71 0.73
CA VAL A 130 5.95 -19.93 0.26
C VAL A 130 5.56 -19.85 -1.21
N PHE A 131 5.00 -18.71 -1.63
CA PHE A 131 4.43 -18.51 -2.96
C PHE A 131 5.13 -17.41 -3.77
N GLY A 132 6.16 -16.77 -3.21
CA GLY A 132 6.96 -15.82 -3.96
C GLY A 132 7.80 -16.52 -5.03
N ASP A 133 8.16 -15.76 -6.04
CA ASP A 133 8.92 -16.26 -7.16
C ASP A 133 10.42 -15.99 -6.93
N ILE A 134 11.10 -16.96 -6.31
CA ILE A 134 12.57 -16.94 -6.16
C ILE A 134 13.24 -17.01 -7.54
N ASP A 135 12.60 -17.71 -8.48
CA ASP A 135 13.07 -17.84 -9.84
C ASP A 135 12.87 -16.53 -10.61
N GLU A 136 11.87 -15.70 -10.29
CA GLU A 136 11.67 -14.39 -10.93
C GLU A 136 12.84 -13.45 -10.67
N GLN A 137 13.44 -13.41 -9.47
CA GLN A 137 14.64 -12.60 -9.26
C GLN A 137 15.80 -13.10 -10.12
N GLN A 138 16.06 -14.41 -10.13
CA GLN A 138 17.13 -14.98 -10.97
C GLN A 138 16.85 -14.80 -12.48
N THR A 139 15.59 -14.95 -12.88
CA THR A 139 15.13 -14.79 -14.26
C THR A 139 15.24 -13.33 -14.68
N THR A 140 14.80 -12.38 -13.85
CA THR A 140 14.90 -10.94 -14.08
C THR A 140 16.36 -10.50 -14.14
N GLU A 141 17.22 -11.03 -13.26
CA GLU A 141 18.66 -10.81 -13.33
C GLU A 141 19.26 -11.35 -14.62
N GLN A 142 18.86 -12.55 -15.05
CA GLN A 142 19.35 -13.11 -16.30
C GLN A 142 18.81 -12.32 -17.50
N GLU A 143 17.55 -11.91 -17.47
CA GLU A 143 16.91 -11.07 -18.48
C GLU A 143 17.62 -9.72 -18.62
N ILE A 144 17.90 -9.02 -17.51
CA ILE A 144 18.59 -7.72 -17.56
C ILE A 144 20.04 -7.86 -18.04
N ARG A 145 20.71 -8.96 -17.66
CA ARG A 145 22.10 -9.27 -18.10
C ARG A 145 22.15 -9.54 -19.60
N CYS A 146 21.16 -10.25 -20.13
CA CYS A 146 21.05 -10.60 -21.53
C CYS A 146 20.40 -9.51 -22.40
N LEU A 147 19.79 -8.48 -21.80
CA LEU A 147 19.10 -7.43 -22.55
C LEU A 147 20.09 -6.59 -23.38
N LYS A 148 19.88 -6.61 -24.70
CA LYS A 148 20.65 -5.82 -25.68
C LYS A 148 19.72 -4.91 -26.47
N GLN A 149 20.20 -3.73 -26.83
CA GLN A 149 19.50 -2.81 -27.71
C GLN A 149 19.43 -3.41 -29.12
N THR A 150 18.27 -3.93 -29.50
CA THR A 150 18.01 -4.45 -30.85
C THR A 150 17.36 -3.42 -31.77
N LYS A 151 16.47 -2.59 -31.23
CA LYS A 151 15.71 -1.55 -31.96
C LYS A 151 16.24 -0.14 -31.68
N SER A 152 15.36 0.79 -31.30
CA SER A 152 15.69 2.15 -30.88
C SER A 152 16.25 2.17 -29.46
N ALA A 153 16.92 3.26 -29.07
CA ALA A 153 17.38 3.42 -27.69
C ALA A 153 16.20 3.62 -26.73
N ALA A 154 15.16 4.34 -27.15
CA ALA A 154 13.94 4.51 -26.37
C ALA A 154 13.25 3.18 -26.04
N ASP A 155 13.12 2.27 -27.03
CA ASP A 155 12.55 0.93 -26.80
C ASP A 155 13.37 0.11 -25.81
N TYR A 156 14.70 0.20 -25.91
CA TYR A 156 15.62 -0.45 -25.00
C TYR A 156 15.51 0.13 -23.59
N THR A 157 15.49 1.46 -23.45
CA THR A 157 15.30 2.17 -22.18
C THR A 157 14.02 1.76 -21.48
N ALA A 158 12.91 1.68 -22.20
CA ALA A 158 11.63 1.28 -21.63
C ALA A 158 11.69 -0.16 -21.10
N GLN A 159 12.29 -1.09 -21.86
CA GLN A 159 12.45 -2.49 -21.45
C GLN A 159 13.39 -2.63 -20.25
N PHE A 160 14.56 -1.97 -20.31
CA PHE A 160 15.55 -2.01 -19.24
C PHE A 160 14.96 -1.46 -17.95
N LYS A 161 14.28 -0.32 -18.00
CA LYS A 161 13.64 0.29 -16.83
C LYS A 161 12.62 -0.64 -16.21
N ARG A 162 11.78 -1.30 -17.01
CA ARG A 162 10.78 -2.27 -16.53
C ARG A 162 11.42 -3.40 -15.74
N ILE A 163 12.52 -3.95 -16.23
CA ILE A 163 13.21 -5.09 -15.61
C ILE A 163 14.02 -4.65 -14.38
N SER A 164 14.67 -3.48 -14.44
CA SER A 164 15.53 -2.96 -13.36
C SER A 164 14.81 -2.72 -12.03
N VAL A 165 13.49 -2.47 -12.06
CA VAL A 165 12.70 -2.26 -10.83
C VAL A 165 12.67 -3.53 -9.98
N SER A 166 12.79 -4.71 -10.59
CA SER A 166 12.66 -6.00 -9.92
C SER A 166 14.00 -6.66 -9.56
N THR A 167 15.16 -6.06 -9.91
CA THR A 167 16.49 -6.66 -9.66
C THR A 167 17.13 -6.22 -8.34
N ASN A 168 16.63 -5.16 -7.68
CA ASN A 168 17.20 -4.59 -6.45
C ASN A 168 18.69 -4.21 -6.56
N TRP A 169 19.19 -3.93 -7.78
CA TRP A 169 20.55 -3.49 -8.05
C TRP A 169 20.72 -2.00 -7.75
N ASP A 170 21.93 -1.59 -7.35
CA ASP A 170 22.26 -0.17 -7.19
C ASP A 170 22.42 0.54 -8.55
N ASP A 171 22.38 1.88 -8.54
CA ASP A 171 22.48 2.68 -9.76
C ASP A 171 23.81 2.47 -10.49
N VAL A 172 24.91 2.20 -9.78
CA VAL A 172 26.22 1.94 -10.39
C VAL A 172 26.19 0.66 -11.23
N ALA A 173 25.65 -0.42 -10.68
CA ALA A 173 25.47 -1.69 -11.38
C ALA A 173 24.48 -1.56 -12.55
N LEU A 174 23.39 -0.81 -12.36
CA LEU A 174 22.40 -0.56 -13.41
C LEU A 174 22.98 0.27 -14.56
N VAL A 175 23.76 1.31 -14.29
CA VAL A 175 24.45 2.14 -15.29
C VAL A 175 25.47 1.32 -16.07
N ALA A 176 26.25 0.47 -15.40
CA ALA A 176 27.20 -0.42 -16.04
C ALA A 176 26.50 -1.39 -17.01
N GLN A 177 25.44 -2.04 -16.55
CA GLN A 177 24.68 -3.01 -17.33
C GLN A 177 23.91 -2.36 -18.48
N TYR A 178 23.30 -1.19 -18.24
CA TYR A 178 22.60 -0.43 -19.27
C TYR A 178 23.54 -0.04 -20.40
N TYR A 179 24.69 0.56 -20.06
CA TYR A 179 25.71 0.92 -21.04
C TYR A 179 26.23 -0.31 -21.81
N HIS A 180 26.43 -1.44 -21.13
CA HIS A 180 26.89 -2.67 -21.79
C HIS A 180 25.89 -3.20 -22.83
N GLY A 181 24.59 -2.98 -22.62
CA GLY A 181 23.54 -3.43 -23.53
C GLY A 181 23.24 -2.50 -24.70
N LEU A 182 23.71 -1.25 -24.69
CA LEU A 182 23.56 -0.31 -25.81
C LEU A 182 24.29 -0.79 -27.08
N LYS A 183 23.88 -0.28 -28.24
CA LYS A 183 24.60 -0.40 -29.51
C LYS A 183 25.85 0.47 -29.48
N ASP A 184 26.91 0.03 -30.15
CA ASP A 184 28.20 0.73 -30.15
C ASP A 184 28.07 2.17 -30.65
N ARG A 185 27.28 2.42 -31.71
CA ARG A 185 27.00 3.80 -32.16
C ARG A 185 26.46 4.74 -31.07
N VAL A 186 25.66 4.21 -30.12
CA VAL A 186 25.07 5.01 -29.04
C VAL A 186 26.11 5.22 -27.95
N LYS A 187 26.95 4.20 -27.67
CA LYS A 187 28.10 4.31 -26.76
C LYS A 187 29.12 5.33 -27.27
N ASP A 188 29.35 5.38 -28.57
CA ASP A 188 30.28 6.33 -29.20
C ASP A 188 29.79 7.77 -29.05
N GLU A 189 28.48 8.02 -29.14
CA GLU A 189 27.91 9.35 -28.87
C GLU A 189 28.00 9.72 -27.38
N ILE A 190 27.68 8.78 -26.49
CA ILE A 190 27.75 8.98 -25.04
C ILE A 190 29.19 9.25 -24.58
N SER A 191 30.18 8.57 -25.16
CA SER A 191 31.59 8.71 -24.79
C SER A 191 32.22 10.05 -25.21
N ARG A 192 31.53 10.88 -26.00
CA ARG A 192 31.93 12.26 -26.28
C ARG A 192 31.70 13.21 -25.10
N GLY A 193 30.86 12.81 -24.13
CA GLY A 193 30.58 13.55 -22.91
C GLY A 193 31.12 12.84 -21.66
N GLU A 194 30.87 13.46 -20.50
CA GLU A 194 31.11 12.80 -19.21
C GLU A 194 30.05 11.71 -18.99
N ARG A 195 30.49 10.53 -18.55
CA ARG A 195 29.61 9.41 -18.28
C ARG A 195 28.89 9.62 -16.94
N PRO A 196 27.55 9.66 -16.89
CA PRO A 196 26.79 9.82 -15.65
C PRO A 196 26.87 8.56 -14.78
N ASP A 197 26.84 8.81 -13.47
CA ASP A 197 26.76 7.77 -12.43
C ASP A 197 25.32 7.40 -12.07
N GLU A 198 24.34 8.18 -12.52
CA GLU A 198 22.91 7.93 -12.31
C GLU A 198 22.26 7.29 -13.55
N LEU A 199 21.44 6.25 -13.32
CA LEU A 199 20.76 5.52 -14.39
C LEU A 199 19.86 6.45 -15.23
N HIS A 200 19.16 7.37 -14.58
CA HIS A 200 18.26 8.28 -15.29
C HIS A 200 19.00 9.20 -16.26
N ALA A 201 20.13 9.78 -15.84
CA ALA A 201 20.97 10.62 -16.68
C ALA A 201 21.56 9.82 -17.86
N MET A 202 22.01 8.58 -17.61
CA MET A 202 22.48 7.68 -18.67
C MET A 202 21.38 7.39 -19.71
N MET A 203 20.15 7.15 -19.26
CA MET A 203 19.01 6.92 -20.15
C MET A 203 18.68 8.14 -21.01
N LEU A 204 18.84 9.36 -20.49
CA LEU A 204 18.58 10.60 -21.24
C LEU A 204 19.59 10.83 -22.36
N MET A 205 20.86 10.47 -22.16
CA MET A 205 21.88 10.62 -23.20
C MET A 205 21.79 9.55 -24.31
N ALA A 206 21.14 8.42 -24.02
CA ALA A 206 21.03 7.32 -24.97
C ALA A 206 19.92 7.51 -26.02
N ILE A 207 18.88 8.29 -25.69
CA ILE A 207 17.68 8.52 -26.52
C ILE A 207 17.89 9.70 -27.45
#